data_AF-A0A376FLP3-F1
#
_entry.id   AF-A0A376FLP3-F1
#
_cell.length_a   1.000
_cell.length_b   1.000
_cell.length_c   1.000
_cell.angle_alpha   90.00
_cell.angle_beta   90.00
_cell.angle_gamma   90.00
#
_symmetry.space_group_name_H-M   'P 1'
#
loop_
_entity.id
_entity.type
_entity.pdbx_description
1 polymer ?
#
loop_
_entity_poly.entity_id
_entity_poly.type
_entity_poly.pdbx_seq_one_letter_code
_entity_poly.pdbx_strand_id
1 'polypeptide(L)'
;MVDTLYPVLSWLTWPLSVGKWTVEGIETRAQLLDSDGLLRQSSDPYIMVREAYFQNHDFIANGGKLKPEENPNAKAIENELKDIDSE
;
A
#
# COMPACT_ATOMS: atom_id res chain seq x y z
N MET A 1 -8.51 10.76 -12.83
CA MET A 1 -8.16 11.43 -14.11
C MET A 1 -8.39 12.95 -14.06
N VAL A 2 -8.28 13.59 -12.89
CA VAL A 2 -8.41 15.05 -12.78
C VAL A 2 -7.07 15.74 -13.11
N ASP A 3 -5.96 15.06 -12.82
CA ASP A 3 -4.60 15.62 -12.98
C ASP A 3 -4.13 15.78 -14.42
N THR A 4 -4.88 15.26 -15.39
CA THR A 4 -4.61 15.47 -16.82
C THR A 4 -5.11 16.82 -17.32
N LEU A 5 -5.83 17.59 -16.51
CA LEU A 5 -6.38 18.90 -16.88
C LEU A 5 -5.37 20.04 -16.70
N TYR A 6 -4.26 19.81 -16.01
CA TYR A 6 -3.21 20.80 -15.79
C TYR A 6 -1.82 20.22 -16.11
N PRO A 7 -0.82 21.06 -16.46
CA PRO A 7 0.54 20.59 -16.71
C PRO A 7 1.15 19.93 -15.47
N VAL A 8 2.02 18.93 -15.59
CA VAL A 8 2.71 18.45 -16.80
C VAL A 8 2.01 17.29 -17.53
N LEU A 9 1.04 16.65 -16.88
CA LEU A 9 0.40 15.45 -17.43
C LEU A 9 -0.54 15.78 -18.61
N SER A 10 -1.03 17.02 -18.68
CA SER A 10 -1.80 17.53 -19.83
C SER A 10 -1.01 17.63 -21.13
N TRP A 11 0.33 17.63 -21.08
CA TRP A 11 1.18 17.63 -22.28
C TRP A 11 1.33 16.23 -22.91
N LEU A 12 0.93 15.18 -22.20
CA LEU A 12 1.07 13.81 -22.66
C LEU A 12 -0.03 13.45 -23.67
N THR A 13 0.35 13.10 -24.89
CA THR A 13 -0.60 12.62 -25.90
C THR A 13 -1.16 11.25 -25.51
N TRP A 14 -2.35 10.90 -26.00
CA TRP A 14 -3.01 9.63 -25.67
C TRP A 14 -2.11 8.39 -25.90
N PRO A 15 -1.39 8.25 -27.03
CA PRO A 15 -0.47 7.12 -27.22
C PRO A 15 0.68 7.09 -26.19
N LEU A 16 1.20 8.26 -25.81
CA LEU A 16 2.26 8.34 -24.80
C LEU A 16 1.74 7.98 -23.40
N SER A 17 0.50 8.34 -23.07
CA SER A 17 -0.16 7.93 -21.81
C SER A 17 -0.29 6.41 -21.71
N VAL A 18 -0.68 5.74 -22.82
CA VAL A 18 -0.73 4.27 -22.89
C VAL A 18 0.67 3.68 -22.77
N GLY A 19 1.67 4.27 -23.44
CA GLY A 19 3.06 3.86 -23.34
C GLY A 19 3.58 3.94 -21.90
N LYS A 20 3.35 5.06 -21.21
CA LYS A 20 3.70 5.25 -19.80
C LYS A 20 3.09 4.17 -18.92
N TRP A 21 1.76 3.97 -19.01
CA TRP A 21 1.05 2.96 -18.23
C TRP A 21 1.61 1.54 -18.47
N THR A 22 1.95 1.23 -19.71
CA THR A 22 2.52 -0.08 -20.07
C THR A 22 3.89 -0.30 -19.43
N VAL A 23 4.78 0.70 -19.52
CA VAL A 23 6.13 0.61 -18.94
C VAL A 23 6.06 0.52 -17.41
N GLU A 24 5.27 1.38 -16.76
CA GLU A 24 5.08 1.34 -15.30
C GLU A 24 4.49 0.00 -14.84
N GLY A 25 3.53 -0.55 -15.59
CA GLY A 25 2.93 -1.85 -15.30
C GLY A 25 3.93 -3.02 -15.42
N ILE A 26 4.75 -3.03 -16.47
CA ILE A 26 5.78 -4.06 -16.66
C ILE A 26 6.83 -3.98 -15.56
N GLU A 27 7.31 -2.78 -15.24
CA GLU A 27 8.31 -2.56 -14.19
C GLU A 27 7.79 -3.00 -12.82
N THR A 28 6.58 -2.59 -12.46
CA THR A 28 5.95 -3.00 -11.20
C THR A 28 5.79 -4.52 -11.14
N ARG A 29 5.39 -5.17 -12.24
CA ARG A 29 5.29 -6.63 -12.30
C ARG A 29 6.65 -7.31 -12.17
N ALA A 30 7.70 -6.75 -12.77
CA ALA A 30 9.06 -7.28 -12.67
C ALA A 30 9.57 -7.21 -11.23
N GLN A 31 9.36 -6.10 -10.52
CA GLN A 31 9.73 -5.94 -9.12
C GLN A 31 8.96 -6.91 -8.19
N LEU A 32 7.70 -7.20 -8.50
CA LEU A 32 6.88 -8.13 -7.73
C LEU A 32 7.14 -9.60 -8.05
N LEU A 33 7.99 -9.92 -9.02
CA LEU A 33 8.23 -11.30 -9.46
C LEU A 33 8.80 -12.17 -8.33
N ASP A 34 9.74 -11.62 -7.54
CA ASP A 34 10.34 -12.32 -6.40
C ASP A 34 9.34 -12.55 -5.26
N SER A 35 8.29 -11.72 -5.17
CA SER A 35 7.26 -11.81 -4.14
C SER A 35 6.01 -12.58 -4.58
N ASP A 36 5.94 -13.03 -5.85
CA ASP A 36 4.77 -13.72 -6.41
C ASP A 36 4.44 -15.01 -5.64
N GLY A 37 5.46 -15.68 -5.07
CA GLY A 37 5.31 -16.86 -4.24
C GLY A 37 4.47 -16.64 -2.98
N LEU A 38 4.57 -15.46 -2.34
CA LEU A 38 3.79 -15.12 -1.15
C LEU A 38 2.30 -15.04 -1.46
N LEU A 39 1.96 -14.42 -2.60
CA LEU A 39 0.58 -14.31 -3.03
C LEU A 39 -0.01 -15.69 -3.39
N ARG A 40 0.77 -16.53 -4.08
CA ARG A 40 0.35 -17.88 -4.51
C ARG A 40 0.19 -18.86 -3.35
N GLN A 41 0.94 -18.68 -2.27
CA GLN A 41 0.87 -19.51 -1.07
C GLN A 41 -0.19 -19.03 -0.07
N SER A 42 -0.79 -17.86 -0.29
CA SER A 42 -1.87 -17.34 0.56
C SER A 42 -3.13 -18.22 0.48
N SER A 43 -3.87 -18.29 1.60
CA SER A 43 -5.13 -19.06 1.65
C SER A 43 -6.22 -18.47 0.76
N ASP A 44 -6.24 -17.14 0.58
CA ASP A 44 -7.15 -16.43 -0.31
C ASP A 44 -6.42 -15.26 -1.00
N PRO A 45 -5.92 -15.48 -2.22
CA PRO A 45 -5.18 -14.47 -2.97
C PRO A 45 -6.02 -13.23 -3.32
N TYR A 46 -7.33 -13.40 -3.54
CA TYR A 46 -8.20 -12.27 -3.91
C TYR A 46 -8.40 -11.33 -2.73
N ILE A 47 -8.68 -11.88 -1.56
CA ILE A 47 -8.87 -11.08 -0.34
C ILE A 47 -7.57 -10.37 0.04
N MET A 48 -6.42 -11.05 -0.07
CA MET A 48 -5.11 -10.44 0.18
C MET A 48 -4.86 -9.22 -0.71
N VAL A 49 -5.08 -9.34 -2.02
CA VAL A 49 -4.88 -8.21 -2.96
C VAL A 49 -5.88 -7.09 -2.72
N ARG A 50 -7.16 -7.44 -2.48
CA ARG A 50 -8.22 -6.47 -2.17
C ARG A 50 -7.87 -5.65 -0.94
N GLU A 51 -7.40 -6.30 0.12
CA GLU A 51 -7.05 -5.64 1.37
C GLU A 51 -5.82 -4.75 1.20
N ALA A 52 -4.77 -5.25 0.54
CA ALA A 52 -3.59 -4.44 0.22
C ALA A 52 -3.92 -3.20 -0.63
N TYR A 53 -4.88 -3.31 -1.56
CA TYR A 53 -5.38 -2.18 -2.35
C TYR A 53 -5.97 -1.10 -1.44
N PHE A 54 -6.89 -1.45 -0.54
CA PHE A 54 -7.52 -0.48 0.35
C PHE A 54 -6.52 0.11 1.35
N GLN A 55 -5.65 -0.71 1.95
CA GLN A 55 -4.61 -0.23 2.87
C GLN A 55 -3.71 0.83 2.22
N ASN A 56 -3.24 0.59 0.99
CA ASN A 56 -2.41 1.56 0.28
C ASN A 56 -3.18 2.85 -0.08
N HIS A 57 -4.42 2.73 -0.56
CA HIS A 57 -5.23 3.90 -0.92
C HIS A 57 -5.60 4.75 0.31
N ASP A 58 -5.93 4.10 1.43
CA ASP A 58 -6.19 4.79 2.69
C ASP A 58 -4.93 5.47 3.22
N PHE A 59 -3.76 4.83 3.13
CA PHE A 59 -2.49 5.43 3.53
C PHE A 59 -2.19 6.72 2.74
N ILE A 60 -2.35 6.68 1.42
CA ILE A 60 -2.16 7.83 0.54
C ILE A 60 -3.18 8.93 0.85
N ALA A 61 -4.46 8.57 1.05
CA ALA A 61 -5.52 9.52 1.37
C ALA A 61 -5.30 10.22 2.73
N ASN A 62 -4.68 9.54 3.70
CA ASN A 62 -4.33 10.11 5.01
C ASN A 62 -2.98 10.86 4.99
N GLY A 63 -2.40 11.13 3.82
CA GLY A 63 -1.16 11.89 3.67
C GLY A 63 0.09 11.13 4.12
N GLY A 64 0.09 9.80 3.99
CA GLY A 64 1.22 8.95 4.38
C GLY A 64 1.39 8.78 5.89
N LYS A 65 0.34 9.10 6.67
CA LYS A 65 0.31 8.85 8.10
C LYS A 65 -0.42 7.55 8.35
N LEU A 66 0.23 6.63 9.05
CA LEU A 66 -0.43 5.43 9.57
C LEU A 66 -1.41 5.87 10.65
N LYS A 67 -2.66 5.40 10.55
CA LYS A 67 -3.55 5.42 11.71
C LYS A 67 -2.97 4.39 12.68
N PRO A 68 -2.55 4.77 13.90
CA PRO A 68 -2.18 3.77 14.89
C PRO A 68 -3.40 2.88 15.10
N GLU A 69 -3.24 1.57 14.91
CA GLU A 69 -4.19 0.60 15.43
C GLU A 69 -4.24 0.81 16.95
N GLU A 70 -5.31 1.42 17.45
CA GLU A 70 -5.55 1.46 18.89
C GLU A 70 -5.86 0.05 19.36
N ASN A 71 -4.81 -0.70 19.68
CA ASN A 71 -4.97 -2.03 20.23
C ASN A 71 -5.63 -1.90 21.62
N PRO A 72 -6.86 -2.38 21.80
CA PRO A 72 -7.56 -2.27 23.08
C PRO A 72 -6.83 -3.01 24.22
N ASN A 73 -5.99 -4.00 23.87
CA ASN A 73 -5.13 -4.71 24.81
C ASN A 73 -3.81 -4.00 25.09
N ALA A 74 -3.41 -2.98 24.31
CA ALA A 74 -2.16 -2.24 24.57
C ALA A 74 -2.19 -1.57 25.96
N LYS A 75 -3.34 -1.03 26.36
CA LYS A 75 -3.53 -0.47 27.72
C LYS A 75 -3.47 -1.53 28.82
N ALA A 76 -3.84 -2.77 28.52
CA ALA A 76 -3.79 -3.87 29.47
C ALA A 76 -2.34 -4.35 29.71
N ILE A 77 -1.52 -4.38 28.66
CA ILE A 77 -0.14 -4.86 28.69
C ILE A 77 0.83 -3.74 29.15
N GLU A 78 0.46 -2.46 29.05
CA GLU A 78 1.29 -1.32 29.45
C GLU A 78 1.73 -1.37 30.93
N ASN A 79 0.85 -1.84 31.81
CA ASN A 79 1.19 -1.97 33.24
C ASN A 79 2.18 -3.12 33.47
N GLU A 80 2.00 -4.26 32.81
CA GLU A 80 2.91 -5.41 32.91
C GLU A 80 4.32 -5.10 32.39
N LEU A 81 4.43 -4.30 31.33
CA LEU A 81 5.71 -3.85 30.77
C LEU A 81 6.50 -2.94 31.74
N LYS A 82 5.81 -2.08 32.50
CA LYS A 82 6.46 -1.17 33.47
C LYS A 82 7.02 -1.92 34.68
N ASP A 83 6.37 -3.00 35.09
CA ASP A 83 6.84 -3.83 36.19
C ASP A 83 8.12 -4.61 35.82
N ILE A 84 8.26 -5.02 34.55
CA ILE A 84 9.46 -5.72 34.03
C ILE A 84 10.67 -4.78 33.93
N ASP A 85 10.45 -3.51 33.56
CA ASP A 85 11.53 -2.50 33.42
C ASP A 85 11.99 -1.93 34.77
N SER A 86 11.34 -2.33 35.87
CA SER A 86 11.61 -1.90 37.24
C SER A 86 12.50 -2.88 38.04
N GLU A 87 12.90 -4.02 37.47
CA GLU A 87 13.92 -4.95 37.98
C GLU A 87 15.31 -4.69 37.36
#